data_AF-A0A946YYI4-F1
#
_entry.id   AF-A0A946YYI4-F1
#
_cell.length_a   1.000
_cell.length_b   1.000
_cell.length_c   1.000
_cell.angle_alpha   90.00
_cell.angle_beta   90.00
_cell.angle_gamma   90.00
#
_symmetry.space_group_name_H-M   'P 1'
#
loop_
_entity.id
_entity.type
_entity.pdbx_description
1 polymer ?
#
loop_
_entity_poly.entity_id
_entity_poly.type
_entity_poly.pdbx_seq_one_letter_code
_entity_poly.pdbx_strand_id
1 'polypeptide(L)'
;MSVHGGSRQVLIHGMVLVLVGLVWGLAVPGTPYPRLALGAHIQLVTNGMLFIVMATAMLTLPHSVGPKSVRVMVVAAWLTWAMAMSEVANSWWGTTHTLPIAASQAGATGGERWQELVVTFTHIAAGLALIIAWTLLVVGFLKHASRTGVK
;
A
#
# COMPACT_ATOMS: atom_id res chain seq x y z
N MET A 1 19.96 -3.33 8.60
CA MET A 1 19.51 -2.79 7.29
C MET A 1 19.97 -1.35 7.20
N SER A 2 20.72 -1.00 6.16
CA SER A 2 21.11 0.39 5.90
C SER A 2 19.92 1.17 5.32
N VAL A 3 19.97 2.49 5.41
CA VAL A 3 18.96 3.36 4.78
C VAL A 3 18.91 3.10 3.27
N HIS A 4 20.05 3.21 2.58
CA HIS A 4 20.12 3.00 1.14
C HIS A 4 19.60 1.62 0.71
N GLY A 5 19.98 0.55 1.41
CA GLY A 5 19.54 -0.82 1.11
C GLY A 5 18.02 -0.99 1.31
N GLY A 6 17.48 -0.47 2.40
CA GLY A 6 16.05 -0.53 2.67
C GLY A 6 15.24 0.36 1.72
N SER A 7 15.72 1.55 1.36
CA SER A 7 15.08 2.40 0.35
C SER A 7 15.01 1.71 -1.01
N ARG A 8 16.08 1.02 -1.44
CA ARG A 8 16.07 0.22 -2.67
C ARG A 8 15.06 -0.94 -2.59
N GLN A 9 14.92 -1.57 -1.43
CA GLN A 9 13.91 -2.61 -1.24
C GLN A 9 12.48 -2.03 -1.36
N VAL A 10 12.19 -0.88 -0.71
CA VAL A 10 10.90 -0.19 -0.84
C VAL A 10 10.61 0.17 -2.31
N LEU A 11 11.62 0.63 -3.05
CA LEU A 11 11.49 0.93 -4.49
C LEU A 11 11.07 -0.31 -5.28
N ILE A 12 11.72 -1.45 -5.04
CA ILE A 12 11.41 -2.72 -5.70
C ILE A 12 9.98 -3.15 -5.38
N HIS A 13 9.55 -3.11 -4.11
CA HIS A 13 8.17 -3.41 -3.75
C HIS A 13 7.19 -2.50 -4.49
N GLY A 14 7.47 -1.19 -4.57
CA GLY A 14 6.64 -0.23 -5.30
C GLY A 14 6.52 -0.57 -6.78
N MET A 15 7.64 -0.85 -7.46
CA MET A 15 7.63 -1.24 -8.88
C MET A 15 6.87 -2.55 -9.12
N VAL A 16 7.05 -3.56 -8.26
CA VAL A 16 6.38 -4.85 -8.41
C VAL A 16 4.88 -4.73 -8.11
N LEU A 17 4.47 -3.91 -7.13
CA LEU A 17 3.06 -3.61 -6.89
C LEU A 17 2.39 -2.96 -8.10
N VAL A 18 3.05 -1.99 -8.74
CA VAL A 18 2.56 -1.38 -9.99
C VAL A 18 2.42 -2.43 -11.07
N LEU A 19 3.44 -3.27 -11.29
CA LEU A 19 3.40 -4.32 -12.31
C LEU A 19 2.26 -5.31 -12.06
N VAL A 20 2.11 -5.80 -10.83
CA VAL A 20 1.01 -6.70 -10.46
C VAL A 20 -0.34 -6.02 -10.64
N GLY A 21 -0.45 -4.73 -10.30
CA GLY A 21 -1.62 -3.92 -10.57
C GLY A 21 -1.97 -3.87 -12.06
N LEU A 22 -1.00 -3.61 -12.93
CA LEU A 22 -1.22 -3.58 -14.38
C LEU A 22 -1.68 -4.93 -14.93
N VAL A 23 -1.05 -6.02 -14.51
CA VAL A 23 -1.46 -7.39 -14.88
C VAL A 23 -2.86 -7.69 -14.38
N TRP A 24 -3.17 -7.35 -13.13
CA TRP A 24 -4.49 -7.51 -12.54
C TRP A 24 -5.57 -6.71 -13.26
N GLY A 25 -5.23 -5.53 -13.78
CA GLY A 25 -6.13 -4.69 -14.59
C GLY A 25 -6.72 -5.42 -15.79
N LEU A 26 -5.98 -6.37 -16.38
CA LEU A 26 -6.47 -7.21 -17.49
C LEU A 26 -7.53 -8.23 -17.04
N ALA A 27 -7.48 -8.67 -15.79
CA ALA A 27 -8.40 -9.66 -15.23
C ALA A 27 -9.69 -9.05 -14.68
N VAL A 28 -9.74 -7.73 -14.46
CA VAL A 28 -10.87 -7.02 -13.83
C VAL A 28 -12.24 -7.39 -14.42
N PRO A 29 -12.45 -7.40 -15.76
CA PRO A 29 -13.76 -7.72 -16.35
C PRO A 29 -14.20 -9.17 -16.14
N GLY A 30 -13.26 -10.09 -15.87
CA GLY A 30 -13.52 -11.52 -15.71
C GLY A 30 -13.89 -11.94 -14.28
N THR A 31 -13.95 -11.00 -13.34
CA THR A 31 -14.28 -11.30 -11.93
C THR A 31 -15.79 -11.24 -11.69
N PRO A 32 -16.34 -11.99 -10.71
CA PRO A 32 -17.76 -11.89 -10.32
C PRO A 32 -18.17 -10.49 -9.86
N TYR A 33 -17.23 -9.75 -9.25
CA TYR A 33 -17.44 -8.39 -8.77
C TYR A 33 -16.44 -7.40 -9.41
N PRO A 34 -16.61 -7.00 -10.71
CA PRO A 34 -15.66 -6.15 -11.42
C PRO A 34 -15.38 -4.80 -10.75
N ARG A 35 -16.38 -4.24 -10.06
CA ARG A 35 -16.22 -2.97 -9.33
C ARG A 35 -15.25 -3.09 -8.16
N LEU A 36 -15.24 -4.23 -7.45
CA LEU A 36 -14.27 -4.54 -6.39
C LEU A 36 -12.90 -4.87 -6.98
N ALA A 37 -12.85 -5.64 -8.08
CA ALA A 37 -11.59 -5.91 -8.79
C ALA A 37 -10.89 -4.62 -9.26
N LEU A 38 -11.66 -3.66 -9.77
CA LEU A 38 -11.15 -2.34 -10.14
C LEU A 38 -10.58 -1.60 -8.93
N GLY A 39 -11.22 -1.70 -7.76
CA GLY A 39 -10.70 -1.16 -6.50
C GLY A 39 -9.31 -1.73 -6.17
N ALA A 40 -9.17 -3.06 -6.24
CA ALA A 40 -7.89 -3.74 -6.02
C ALA A 40 -6.81 -3.31 -7.03
N HIS A 41 -7.16 -3.15 -8.31
CA HIS A 41 -6.26 -2.61 -9.35
C HIS A 41 -5.74 -1.21 -8.97
N ILE A 42 -6.65 -0.30 -8.63
CA ILE A 42 -6.31 1.07 -8.25
C ILE A 42 -5.43 1.06 -6.99
N GLN A 43 -5.74 0.23 -5.99
CA GLN A 43 -4.93 0.11 -4.77
C GLN A 43 -3.52 -0.42 -5.04
N LEU A 44 -3.36 -1.45 -5.87
CA LEU A 44 -2.06 -1.99 -6.27
C LEU A 44 -1.19 -0.91 -6.92
N VAL A 45 -1.74 -0.23 -7.94
CA VAL A 45 -1.00 0.80 -8.68
C VAL A 45 -0.70 2.02 -7.80
N THR A 46 -1.70 2.53 -7.07
CA THR A 46 -1.55 3.75 -6.26
C THR A 46 -0.59 3.56 -5.11
N ASN A 47 -0.71 2.46 -4.35
CA ASN A 47 0.25 2.19 -3.28
C ASN A 47 1.65 1.89 -3.82
N GLY A 48 1.74 1.20 -4.97
CA GLY A 48 3.00 1.01 -5.67
C GLY A 48 3.69 2.34 -5.99
N MET A 49 2.95 3.32 -6.54
CA MET A 49 3.44 4.67 -6.79
C MET A 49 3.86 5.39 -5.49
N LEU A 50 3.08 5.28 -4.41
CA LEU A 50 3.45 5.87 -3.11
C LEU A 50 4.80 5.35 -2.61
N PHE A 51 5.07 4.04 -2.72
CA PHE A 51 6.37 3.49 -2.35
C PHE A 51 7.50 3.89 -3.29
N ILE A 52 7.24 4.01 -4.59
CA ILE A 52 8.23 4.54 -5.55
C ILE A 52 8.61 5.97 -5.17
N VAL A 53 7.63 6.84 -4.89
CA VAL A 53 7.87 8.23 -4.47
C VAL A 53 8.66 8.27 -3.16
N MET A 54 8.22 7.53 -2.15
CA MET A 54 8.90 7.45 -0.85
C MET A 54 10.35 6.99 -0.99
N ALA A 55 10.59 5.92 -1.75
CA ALA A 55 11.93 5.39 -1.95
C ALA A 55 12.81 6.34 -2.75
N THR A 56 12.27 6.96 -3.81
CA THR A 56 12.99 7.93 -4.65
C THR A 56 13.42 9.12 -3.81
N ALA A 57 12.49 9.69 -3.01
CA ALA A 57 12.82 10.79 -2.10
C ALA A 57 13.97 10.42 -1.15
N MET A 58 13.97 9.19 -0.60
CA MET A 58 15.06 8.73 0.27
C MET A 58 16.37 8.42 -0.46
N LEU A 59 16.34 8.15 -1.75
CA LEU A 59 17.54 7.82 -2.54
C LEU A 59 18.17 9.06 -3.17
N THR A 60 17.39 10.10 -3.45
CA THR A 60 17.85 11.26 -4.23
C THR A 60 17.94 12.55 -3.42
N LEU A 61 17.19 12.68 -2.33
CA LEU A 61 17.14 13.93 -1.56
C LEU A 61 17.85 13.77 -0.21
N PRO A 62 18.52 14.83 0.27
CA PRO A 62 19.14 14.81 1.58
C PRO A 62 18.07 14.80 2.69
N HIS A 63 18.22 13.89 3.65
CA HIS A 63 17.24 13.69 4.71
C HIS A 63 17.89 13.16 5.99
N SER A 64 17.14 13.15 7.10
CA SER A 64 17.57 12.57 8.39
C SER A 64 16.78 11.32 8.79
N VAL A 65 16.18 10.62 7.82
CA VAL A 65 15.49 9.32 8.06
C VAL A 65 16.51 8.27 8.54
N GLY A 66 16.23 7.66 9.70
CA GLY A 66 17.10 6.65 10.30
C GLY A 66 16.80 5.21 9.86
N PRO A 67 17.72 4.25 10.12
CA PRO A 67 17.55 2.84 9.75
C PRO A 67 16.30 2.15 10.34
N LYS A 68 15.88 2.57 11.55
CA LYS A 68 14.66 2.05 12.19
C LYS A 68 13.41 2.48 11.41
N SER A 69 13.35 3.73 10.98
CA SER A 69 12.23 4.25 10.17
C SER A 69 12.13 3.51 8.84
N VAL A 70 13.26 3.28 8.18
CA VAL A 70 13.31 2.52 6.92
C VAL A 70 12.81 1.08 7.13
N ARG A 71 13.12 0.45 8.26
CA ARG A 71 12.55 -0.87 8.59
C ARG A 71 11.03 -0.83 8.70
N VAL A 72 10.46 0.20 9.32
CA VAL A 72 8.99 0.39 9.38
C VAL A 72 8.41 0.58 7.97
N MET A 73 9.08 1.33 7.10
CA MET A 73 8.63 1.52 5.71
C MET A 73 8.63 0.21 4.91
N VAL A 74 9.64 -0.65 5.10
CA VAL A 74 9.66 -1.99 4.49
C VAL A 74 8.54 -2.89 5.05
N VAL A 75 8.30 -2.85 6.36
CA VAL A 75 7.16 -3.57 6.97
C VAL A 75 5.83 -3.06 6.41
N ALA A 76 5.67 -1.75 6.23
CA ALA A 76 4.49 -1.17 5.61
C ALA A 76 4.29 -1.72 4.19
N ALA A 77 5.35 -1.84 3.38
CA ALA A 77 5.26 -2.44 2.05
C ALA A 77 4.75 -3.89 2.08
N TRP A 78 5.23 -4.71 3.02
CA TRP A 78 4.73 -6.08 3.19
C TRP A 78 3.28 -6.15 3.65
N LEU A 79 2.85 -5.27 4.56
CA LEU A 79 1.46 -5.19 4.98
C LEU A 79 0.56 -4.72 3.83
N THR A 80 1.03 -3.80 3.00
CA THR A 80 0.32 -3.39 1.78
C THR A 80 0.20 -4.54 0.78
N TRP A 81 1.20 -5.41 0.65
CA TRP A 81 1.06 -6.65 -0.15
C TRP A 81 -0.07 -7.53 0.37
N ALA A 82 -0.14 -7.77 1.68
CA ALA A 82 -1.21 -8.57 2.28
C ALA A 82 -2.59 -7.97 2.02
N MET A 83 -2.75 -6.65 2.20
CA MET A 83 -3.97 -5.93 1.88
C MET A 83 -4.32 -6.05 0.39
N ALA A 84 -3.38 -5.76 -0.51
CA ALA A 84 -3.63 -5.78 -1.94
C ALA A 84 -4.07 -7.17 -2.44
N MET A 85 -3.42 -8.23 -1.94
CA MET A 85 -3.82 -9.60 -2.29
C MET A 85 -5.18 -9.99 -1.72
N SER A 86 -5.53 -9.53 -0.51
CA SER A 86 -6.87 -9.75 0.02
C SER A 86 -7.94 -9.01 -0.77
N GLU A 87 -7.65 -7.84 -1.32
CA GLU A 87 -8.59 -7.08 -2.17
C GLU A 87 -8.75 -7.71 -3.56
N VAL A 88 -7.67 -8.29 -4.10
CA VAL A 88 -7.76 -9.14 -5.29
C VAL A 88 -8.68 -10.34 -5.04
N ALA A 89 -8.50 -11.05 -3.92
CA ALA A 89 -9.38 -12.16 -3.54
C ALA A 89 -10.83 -11.69 -3.29
N ASN A 90 -10.99 -10.49 -2.73
CA ASN A 90 -12.28 -9.86 -2.47
C ASN A 90 -13.14 -9.70 -3.74
N SER A 91 -12.52 -9.63 -4.92
CA SER A 91 -13.25 -9.60 -6.18
C SER A 91 -14.04 -10.89 -6.51
N TRP A 92 -13.80 -11.98 -5.79
CA TRP A 92 -14.63 -13.19 -5.78
C TRP A 92 -15.46 -13.35 -4.52
N TRP A 93 -14.95 -12.90 -3.37
CA TRP A 93 -15.64 -13.07 -2.08
C TRP A 93 -16.83 -12.12 -1.91
N GLY A 94 -16.76 -10.90 -2.45
CA GLY A 94 -17.83 -9.92 -2.31
C GLY A 94 -18.00 -9.42 -0.87
N THR A 95 -16.89 -9.23 -0.14
CA THR A 95 -16.94 -8.69 1.23
C THR A 95 -17.44 -7.25 1.24
N THR A 96 -18.09 -6.86 2.34
CA THR A 96 -18.85 -5.61 2.43
C THR A 96 -18.38 -4.67 3.53
N HIS A 97 -17.64 -5.15 4.53
CA HIS A 97 -17.32 -4.35 5.71
C HIS A 97 -16.36 -3.19 5.43
N THR A 98 -15.32 -3.42 4.62
CA THR A 98 -14.24 -2.45 4.44
C THR A 98 -14.53 -1.42 3.35
N LEU A 99 -15.15 -1.84 2.24
CA LEU A 99 -15.48 -1.00 1.10
C LEU A 99 -16.99 -1.06 0.77
N PRO A 100 -17.87 -0.65 1.71
CA PRO A 100 -19.31 -0.89 1.60
C PRO A 100 -19.94 -0.27 0.35
N ILE A 101 -19.48 0.91 -0.07
CA ILE A 101 -19.97 1.59 -1.28
C ILE A 101 -19.57 0.81 -2.55
N ALA A 102 -18.33 0.32 -2.62
CA ALA A 102 -17.88 -0.43 -3.78
C ALA A 102 -18.56 -1.80 -3.85
N ALA A 103 -18.76 -2.45 -2.69
CA ALA A 103 -19.47 -3.72 -2.57
C ALA A 103 -20.94 -3.59 -2.96
N SER A 104 -21.64 -2.55 -2.48
CA SER A 104 -23.04 -2.30 -2.85
C SER A 104 -23.19 -2.01 -4.34
N GLN A 105 -22.26 -1.23 -4.93
CA GLN A 105 -22.23 -0.97 -6.38
C GLN A 105 -21.88 -2.21 -7.21
N ALA A 106 -21.17 -3.18 -6.63
CA ALA A 106 -20.88 -4.46 -7.27
C ALA A 106 -22.03 -5.46 -7.17
N GLY A 107 -23.09 -5.17 -6.40
CA GLY A 107 -24.13 -6.13 -6.08
C GLY A 107 -23.69 -7.23 -5.12
N ALA A 108 -22.61 -7.02 -4.37
CA ALA A 108 -22.11 -7.99 -3.40
C ALA A 108 -23.00 -8.01 -2.15
N THR A 109 -23.33 -9.21 -1.67
CA THR A 109 -24.24 -9.43 -0.53
C THR A 109 -23.52 -9.73 0.78
N GLY A 110 -22.19 -9.75 0.77
CA GLY A 110 -21.34 -10.14 1.91
C GLY A 110 -20.60 -11.45 1.64
N GLY A 111 -19.38 -11.53 2.19
CA GLY A 111 -18.56 -12.74 2.13
C GLY A 111 -18.73 -13.60 3.40
N GLU A 112 -18.06 -14.75 3.41
CA GLU A 112 -17.95 -15.56 4.63
C GLU A 112 -17.31 -14.76 5.76
N ARG A 113 -17.66 -15.07 7.02
CA ARG A 113 -17.18 -14.32 8.19
C ARG A 113 -15.65 -14.18 8.23
N TRP A 114 -14.93 -15.22 7.85
CA TRP A 114 -13.46 -15.20 7.83
C TRP A 114 -12.90 -14.35 6.68
N GLN A 115 -13.61 -14.24 5.54
CA GLN A 115 -13.22 -13.40 4.40
C GLN A 115 -13.34 -11.93 4.78
N GLU A 116 -14.47 -11.54 5.39
CA GLU A 116 -14.69 -10.19 5.92
C GLU A 116 -13.60 -9.79 6.93
N LEU A 117 -13.24 -10.71 7.83
CA LEU A 117 -12.18 -10.49 8.82
C LEU A 117 -10.80 -10.34 8.16
N VAL A 118 -10.47 -11.17 7.18
CA VAL A 118 -9.19 -11.08 6.46
C VAL A 118 -9.06 -9.72 5.79
N VAL A 119 -10.05 -9.32 4.97
CA VAL A 119 -10.01 -8.04 4.24
C VAL A 119 -9.96 -6.87 5.22
N THR A 120 -10.78 -6.87 6.27
CA THR A 120 -10.80 -5.79 7.26
C THR A 120 -9.46 -5.67 7.99
N PHE A 121 -8.90 -6.78 8.45
CA PHE A 121 -7.67 -6.76 9.23
C PHE A 121 -6.47 -6.32 8.40
N THR A 122 -6.29 -6.87 7.20
CA THR A 122 -5.18 -6.50 6.32
C THR A 122 -5.27 -5.03 5.90
N HIS A 123 -6.49 -4.53 5.63
CA HIS A 123 -6.70 -3.14 5.24
C HIS A 123 -6.39 -2.17 6.37
N ILE A 124 -6.86 -2.44 7.59
CA ILE A 124 -6.53 -1.61 8.77
C ILE A 124 -5.02 -1.64 9.05
N ALA A 125 -4.41 -2.83 9.04
CA ALA A 125 -2.98 -2.99 9.30
C ALA A 125 -2.12 -2.23 8.29
N ALA A 126 -2.42 -2.36 6.99
CA ALA A 126 -1.72 -1.64 5.92
C ALA A 126 -1.93 -0.13 6.02
N GLY A 127 -3.17 0.33 6.27
CA GLY A 127 -3.50 1.74 6.43
C GLY A 127 -2.71 2.40 7.56
N LEU A 128 -2.71 1.80 8.75
CA LEU A 128 -1.94 2.29 9.90
C LEU A 128 -0.43 2.29 9.62
N ALA A 129 0.09 1.23 8.99
CA ALA A 129 1.51 1.14 8.67
C ALA A 129 1.94 2.21 7.65
N LEU A 130 1.12 2.48 6.63
CA LEU A 130 1.37 3.55 5.66
C LEU A 130 1.34 4.93 6.32
N ILE A 131 0.37 5.21 7.20
CA ILE A 131 0.31 6.47 7.96
C ILE A 131 1.62 6.66 8.73
N ILE A 132 2.03 5.66 9.51
CA ILE A 132 3.27 5.74 10.30
C ILE A 132 4.50 5.91 9.40
N ALA A 133 4.59 5.15 8.30
CA ALA A 133 5.71 5.22 7.37
C ALA A 133 5.86 6.62 6.75
N TRP A 134 4.75 7.22 6.30
CA TRP A 134 4.74 8.57 5.75
C TRP A 134 5.02 9.64 6.81
N THR A 135 4.48 9.52 8.03
CA THR A 135 4.83 10.42 9.13
C THR A 135 6.33 10.38 9.42
N LEU A 136 6.94 9.19 9.48
CA LEU A 136 8.38 9.05 9.70
C LEU A 136 9.22 9.63 8.55
N LEU A 137 8.74 9.52 7.31
CA LEU A 137 9.37 10.17 6.16
C LEU A 137 9.37 11.68 6.34
N VAL A 138 8.19 12.28 6.56
CA VAL A 138 8.02 13.74 6.75
C VAL A 138 8.88 14.24 7.90
N VAL A 139 8.84 13.58 9.06
CA VAL A 139 9.67 13.94 10.22
C VAL A 139 11.16 13.86 9.87
N GLY A 140 11.59 12.87 9.09
CA GLY A 140 12.98 12.73 8.66
C GLY A 140 13.45 13.89 7.76
N PHE A 141 12.59 14.41 6.90
CA PHE A 141 12.87 15.58 6.07
C PHE A 141 12.84 16.88 6.87
N LEU A 142 11.82 17.08 7.72
CA LEU A 142 11.72 18.27 8.58
C LEU A 142 12.93 18.39 9.52
N LYS A 143 13.35 17.29 10.14
CA LYS A 143 14.56 17.25 10.99
C LYS A 143 15.84 17.61 10.21
N HIS A 144 15.90 17.27 8.93
CA HIS A 144 17.03 17.65 8.09
C HIS A 144 17.04 19.17 7.84
N ALA A 145 15.91 19.73 7.40
CA ALA A 145 15.76 21.17 7.15
C ALA A 145 16.09 22.02 8.39
N SER A 146 15.58 21.63 9.57
CA SER A 146 15.89 22.34 10.82
C SER A 146 17.38 22.32 11.20
N ARG A 147 18.12 21.27 10.80
CA ARG A 147 19.57 21.15 11.09
C ARG A 147 20.43 21.93 10.10
N THR A 148 19.98 22.07 8.85
CA THR A 148 20.75 22.76 7.80
C THR A 148 20.37 24.23 7.64
N GLY A 149 19.35 24.72 8.35
CA GLY A 149 18.91 26.11 8.27
C GLY A 149 18.25 26.47 6.93
N VAL A 150 18.00 25.48 6.08
CA VAL A 150 17.26 25.62 4.82
C VAL A 150 15.78 25.81 5.19
N LYS A 151 15.28 27.05 5.07
CA LYS A 151 13.87 27.39 5.19
C LYS A 151 13.14 27.10 3.88
#